data_AF-A0A2D7K4X1-F1
#
_entry.id   AF-A0A2D7K4X1-F1
#
_cell.length_a   1.000
_cell.length_b   1.000
_cell.length_c   1.000
_cell.angle_alpha   90.00
_cell.angle_beta   90.00
_cell.angle_gamma   90.00
#
_symmetry.space_group_name_H-M   'P 1'
#
loop_
_entity.id
_entity.type
_entity.pdbx_description
1 polymer ?
#
loop_
_entity_poly.entity_id
_entity_poly.type
_entity_poly.pdbx_seq_one_letter_code
_entity_poly.pdbx_strand_id
1 'polypeptide(L)'
;MASTKLDISELDFDQLKSNLKSFLQSQSEFSDYNFEGSGFAVLLDVLAYNTHYLGFNANMLANEMYLDSADVRANVVSLAKMIGYTSASAKAPVASLDITVNDATGTTLTMDKGQTFTTSVDGTTYNFITNTDLTITPVDGVFKFSSVPVYEGTPITFRYTVDSTDADQKFLIPSVNADTSTLRIRVQTSLTDTTSETFTNVSGLTNLSDTSAVYFLSETETGKFQITFGDGVLGKKLSNGNIVILDYIVTNKDEANGASTFTPAGNIGNFSNLTVATVSNAQGGSEPESKESIRYNAPLQYTAQDRAVTTSDYEGKVRSIYPNAQSVSAWGGEDDETPIYGVVKIAIKAASGSTLTTQTKSDIVSKLKEYNVGSVTPQIVDPEITSILLNTSAKYNASATTKDAETLKANIITNLTNYNTSTLQKFDSVFRFSKVSTLIDGTDASILSNITTIKIRKSLQPTINSSLKYNIYFRNGLYNPHTGHNSTAGGILTSTGFKVSGNTNEQFLDDDGNGNVRAYYLSGATRVYTNSTQGTIDYTTGAITINSLQVTEISNIRGSASSVIELTVQPASNDIVPVRDQIIELDISNSTISVQKDTFVAGSSDAGVGYTTTSAY
;
A
#
# COMPACT_ATOMS: atom_id res chain seq x y z
N MET A 1 -5.90 39.49 -57.35
CA MET A 1 -6.45 38.13 -57.14
C MET A 1 -6.86 38.05 -55.67
N ALA A 2 -8.14 38.24 -55.38
CA ALA A 2 -8.65 38.04 -54.02
C ALA A 2 -8.57 36.54 -53.70
N SER A 3 -8.04 36.20 -52.52
CA SER A 3 -7.82 34.82 -52.11
C SER A 3 -9.16 34.09 -51.99
N THR A 4 -9.41 33.14 -52.89
CA THR A 4 -10.56 32.22 -52.92
C THR A 4 -10.46 31.14 -51.84
N LYS A 5 -10.08 31.50 -50.61
CA LYS A 5 -9.94 30.54 -49.50
C LYS A 5 -11.14 30.63 -48.58
N LEU A 6 -11.83 29.51 -48.42
CA LEU A 6 -12.84 29.30 -47.39
C LEU A 6 -12.16 29.41 -46.01
N ASP A 7 -12.65 30.28 -45.13
CA ASP A 7 -12.25 30.27 -43.73
C ASP A 7 -13.00 29.12 -43.02
N ILE A 8 -12.34 28.27 -42.24
CA ILE A 8 -12.97 27.06 -41.64
C ILE A 8 -12.96 27.15 -40.10
N SER A 9 -12.66 28.33 -39.55
CA SER A 9 -12.53 28.50 -38.10
C SER A 9 -13.86 28.65 -37.34
N GLU A 10 -14.94 29.01 -38.05
CA GLU A 10 -16.24 29.33 -37.48
C GLU A 10 -17.27 28.22 -37.77
N LEU A 11 -17.89 27.67 -36.71
CA LEU A 11 -18.89 26.60 -36.82
C LEU A 11 -20.31 27.06 -36.47
N ASP A 12 -20.52 28.30 -36.04
CA ASP A 12 -21.87 28.80 -35.75
C ASP A 12 -22.70 28.93 -37.04
N PHE A 13 -24.00 28.69 -36.96
CA PHE A 13 -24.89 28.64 -38.12
C PHE A 13 -24.86 29.95 -38.93
N ASP A 14 -25.01 31.09 -38.25
CA ASP A 14 -25.03 32.40 -38.90
C ASP A 14 -23.68 32.76 -39.52
N GLN A 15 -22.60 32.34 -38.88
CA GLN A 15 -21.23 32.51 -39.37
C GLN A 15 -20.94 31.63 -40.60
N LEU A 16 -21.33 30.36 -40.56
CA LEU A 16 -21.23 29.44 -41.71
C LEU A 16 -22.01 29.97 -42.91
N LYS A 17 -23.21 30.51 -42.68
CA LYS A 17 -24.01 31.16 -43.73
C LYS A 17 -23.31 32.39 -44.29
N SER A 18 -22.78 33.26 -43.43
CA SER A 18 -22.06 34.48 -43.83
C SER A 18 -20.80 34.17 -44.65
N ASN A 19 -20.07 33.13 -44.25
CA ASN A 19 -18.87 32.66 -44.91
C ASN A 19 -19.19 32.01 -46.27
N LEU A 20 -20.23 31.17 -46.34
CA LEU A 20 -20.72 30.60 -47.59
C LEU A 20 -21.21 31.70 -48.57
N LYS A 21 -21.90 32.73 -48.05
CA LYS A 21 -22.29 33.93 -48.82
C LYS A 21 -21.06 34.64 -49.38
N SER A 22 -20.05 34.89 -48.54
CA SER A 22 -18.81 35.56 -48.94
C SER A 22 -18.02 34.75 -49.98
N PHE A 23 -17.98 33.43 -49.83
CA PHE A 23 -17.37 32.51 -50.79
C PHE A 23 -18.06 32.58 -52.15
N LEU A 24 -19.39 32.52 -52.20
CA LEU A 24 -20.14 32.60 -53.46
C LEU A 24 -20.05 33.98 -54.12
N GLN A 25 -20.04 35.07 -53.35
CA GLN A 25 -19.83 36.43 -53.85
C GLN A 25 -18.45 36.63 -54.49
N SER A 26 -17.44 35.82 -54.11
CA SER A 26 -16.10 35.88 -54.69
C SER A 26 -15.97 35.17 -56.06
N GLN A 27 -16.99 34.40 -56.46
CA GLN A 27 -17.01 33.69 -57.74
C GLN A 27 -17.50 34.63 -58.85
N SER A 28 -16.81 34.62 -59.99
CA SER A 28 -17.15 35.44 -61.16
C SER A 28 -18.58 35.21 -61.67
N GLU A 29 -19.04 33.98 -61.57
CA GLU A 29 -20.32 33.45 -62.04
C GLU A 29 -21.52 33.97 -61.26
N PHE A 30 -21.32 34.43 -60.02
CA PHE A 30 -22.40 34.87 -59.13
C PHE A 30 -22.22 36.31 -58.62
N SER A 31 -21.35 37.09 -59.26
CA SER A 31 -21.03 38.47 -58.86
C SER A 31 -22.20 39.45 -58.94
N ASP A 32 -23.25 39.11 -59.70
CA ASP A 32 -24.48 39.88 -59.91
C ASP A 32 -25.68 39.40 -59.05
N TYR A 33 -25.52 38.32 -58.26
CA TYR A 33 -26.60 37.76 -57.45
C TYR A 33 -26.73 38.47 -56.10
N ASN A 34 -27.99 38.81 -55.73
CA ASN A 34 -28.31 39.26 -54.38
C ASN A 34 -28.69 38.07 -53.48
N PHE A 35 -27.74 37.64 -52.65
CA PHE A 35 -27.90 36.53 -51.71
C PHE A 35 -28.82 36.82 -50.50
N GLU A 36 -29.35 38.05 -50.37
CA GLU A 36 -30.40 38.39 -49.40
C GLU A 36 -31.82 38.22 -49.98
N GLY A 37 -31.93 37.93 -51.29
CA GLY A 37 -33.21 37.65 -51.94
C GLY A 37 -33.83 36.32 -51.51
N SER A 38 -35.16 36.30 -51.35
CA SER A 38 -35.89 35.26 -50.58
C SER A 38 -35.65 33.81 -51.03
N GLY A 39 -35.44 33.52 -52.31
CA GLY A 39 -35.23 32.15 -52.80
C GLY A 39 -33.82 31.61 -52.53
N PHE A 40 -32.79 32.43 -52.79
CA PHE A 40 -31.39 32.04 -52.57
C PHE A 40 -31.01 32.04 -51.09
N ALA A 41 -31.60 32.95 -50.30
CA ALA A 41 -31.41 32.97 -48.85
C ALA A 41 -31.84 31.65 -48.19
N VAL A 42 -33.01 31.11 -48.58
CA VAL A 42 -33.51 29.82 -48.07
C VAL A 42 -32.62 28.65 -48.49
N LEU A 43 -32.08 28.66 -49.71
CA LEU A 43 -31.15 27.63 -50.16
C LEU A 43 -29.83 27.67 -49.35
N LEU A 44 -29.31 28.87 -49.09
CA LEU A 44 -28.15 29.06 -48.22
C LEU A 44 -28.41 28.59 -46.80
N ASP A 45 -29.61 28.82 -46.27
CA ASP A 45 -30.02 28.32 -44.95
C ASP A 45 -30.02 26.80 -44.89
N VAL A 46 -30.53 26.12 -45.91
CA VAL A 46 -30.52 24.64 -45.97
C VAL A 46 -29.10 24.09 -46.05
N LEU A 47 -28.23 24.72 -46.86
CA LEU A 47 -26.82 24.31 -46.96
C LEU A 47 -26.07 24.56 -45.66
N ALA A 48 -26.23 25.73 -45.05
CA ALA A 48 -25.62 26.05 -43.76
C ALA A 48 -26.12 25.12 -42.65
N TYR A 49 -27.41 24.79 -42.64
CA TYR A 49 -27.99 23.83 -41.69
C TYR A 49 -27.36 22.44 -41.84
N ASN A 50 -27.26 21.94 -43.07
CA ASN A 50 -26.63 20.64 -43.34
C ASN A 50 -25.15 20.63 -42.95
N THR A 51 -24.40 21.69 -43.29
CA THR A 51 -22.98 21.82 -42.91
C THR A 51 -22.80 21.91 -41.40
N HIS A 52 -23.64 22.67 -40.70
CA HIS A 52 -23.61 22.75 -39.24
C HIS A 52 -23.89 21.38 -38.59
N TYR A 53 -24.90 20.66 -39.08
CA TYR A 53 -25.23 19.32 -38.58
C TYR A 53 -24.10 18.31 -38.83
N LEU A 54 -23.48 18.34 -40.02
CA LEU A 54 -22.31 17.51 -40.32
C LEU A 54 -21.10 17.88 -39.45
N GLY A 55 -20.87 19.18 -39.23
CA GLY A 55 -19.80 19.68 -38.36
C GLY A 55 -19.98 19.24 -36.92
N PHE A 56 -21.20 19.32 -36.38
CA PHE A 56 -21.53 18.82 -35.05
C PHE A 56 -21.29 17.32 -34.94
N ASN A 57 -21.78 16.52 -35.89
CA ASN A 57 -21.56 15.06 -35.89
C ASN A 57 -20.08 14.70 -35.99
N ALA A 58 -19.30 15.42 -36.80
CA ALA A 58 -17.87 15.21 -36.93
C ALA A 58 -17.12 15.57 -35.63
N ASN A 59 -17.51 16.65 -34.95
CA ASN A 59 -16.95 17.04 -33.66
C ASN A 59 -17.29 16.00 -32.58
N MET A 60 -18.55 15.58 -32.50
CA MET A 60 -18.98 14.54 -31.57
C MET A 60 -18.23 13.22 -31.82
N LEU A 61 -18.09 12.82 -33.09
CA LEU A 61 -17.30 11.63 -33.45
C LEU A 61 -15.84 11.78 -33.01
N ALA A 62 -15.21 12.93 -33.29
CA ALA A 62 -13.81 13.17 -32.92
C ALA A 62 -13.58 13.14 -31.40
N ASN A 63 -14.52 13.70 -30.62
CA ASN A 63 -14.44 13.64 -29.15
C ASN A 63 -14.59 12.20 -28.63
N GLU A 64 -15.43 11.39 -29.26
CA GLU A 64 -15.63 9.98 -28.89
C GLU A 64 -14.48 9.04 -29.32
N MET A 65 -13.53 9.50 -30.14
CA MET A 65 -12.38 8.70 -30.57
C MET A 65 -11.23 8.65 -29.56
N TYR A 66 -11.15 9.59 -28.62
CA TYR A 66 -10.10 9.65 -27.61
C TYR A 66 -10.64 9.40 -26.22
N LEU A 67 -9.92 8.62 -25.42
CA LEU A 67 -10.37 8.19 -24.10
C LEU A 67 -10.65 9.38 -23.16
N ASP A 68 -9.84 10.44 -23.26
CA ASP A 68 -9.94 11.62 -22.40
C ASP A 68 -11.18 12.49 -22.74
N SER A 69 -11.54 12.59 -24.02
CA SER A 69 -12.66 13.42 -24.48
C SER A 69 -13.98 12.67 -24.66
N ALA A 70 -13.98 11.33 -24.65
CA ALA A 70 -15.18 10.52 -24.85
C ALA A 70 -16.16 10.69 -23.68
N ASP A 71 -17.44 10.93 -23.98
CA ASP A 71 -18.49 11.14 -22.98
C ASP A 71 -19.40 9.91 -22.81
N VAL A 72 -19.60 9.15 -23.88
CA VAL A 72 -20.40 7.92 -23.85
C VAL A 72 -19.61 6.79 -23.18
N ARG A 73 -20.11 6.26 -22.05
CA ARG A 73 -19.43 5.20 -21.28
C ARG A 73 -19.09 3.97 -22.13
N ALA A 74 -19.95 3.57 -23.06
CA ALA A 74 -19.68 2.44 -23.96
C ALA A 74 -18.42 2.65 -24.80
N ASN A 75 -18.19 3.87 -25.29
CA ASN A 75 -16.99 4.22 -26.06
C ASN A 75 -15.76 4.28 -25.15
N VAL A 76 -15.88 4.86 -23.95
CA VAL A 76 -14.81 4.86 -22.94
C VAL A 76 -14.36 3.43 -22.62
N VAL A 77 -15.30 2.51 -22.39
CA VAL A 77 -15.03 1.09 -22.13
C VAL A 77 -14.37 0.42 -23.34
N SER A 78 -14.85 0.69 -24.56
CA SER A 78 -14.27 0.14 -25.79
C SER A 78 -12.82 0.60 -26.02
N LEU A 79 -12.55 1.89 -25.78
CA LEU A 79 -11.21 2.46 -25.84
C LEU A 79 -10.30 1.92 -24.73
N ALA A 80 -10.82 1.76 -23.51
CA ALA A 80 -10.10 1.16 -22.38
C ALA A 80 -9.75 -0.32 -22.66
N LYS A 81 -10.66 -1.06 -23.30
CA LYS A 81 -10.41 -2.44 -23.75
C LYS A 81 -9.25 -2.52 -24.74
N MET A 82 -9.07 -1.53 -25.62
CA MET A 82 -7.96 -1.50 -26.58
C MET A 82 -6.59 -1.46 -25.89
N ILE A 83 -6.51 -0.82 -24.72
CA ILE A 83 -5.29 -0.77 -23.90
C ILE A 83 -5.21 -1.87 -22.84
N GLY A 84 -6.09 -2.89 -22.91
CA GLY A 84 -6.07 -4.05 -22.03
C GLY A 84 -6.71 -3.81 -20.65
N TYR A 85 -7.43 -2.71 -20.46
CA TYR A 85 -8.16 -2.44 -19.22
C TYR A 85 -9.55 -3.10 -19.27
N THR A 86 -9.84 -3.95 -18.28
CA THR A 86 -11.18 -4.50 -18.05
C THR A 86 -11.81 -3.81 -16.86
N SER A 87 -12.90 -3.09 -17.09
CA SER A 87 -13.68 -2.38 -16.08
C SER A 87 -14.25 -3.31 -15.01
N ALA A 88 -14.40 -2.79 -13.78
CA ALA A 88 -15.04 -3.53 -12.72
C ALA A 88 -16.56 -3.67 -12.96
N SER A 89 -17.08 -4.90 -12.83
CA SER A 89 -18.52 -5.18 -12.82
C SER A 89 -19.16 -4.71 -11.51
N ALA A 90 -20.50 -4.77 -11.43
CA ALA A 90 -21.20 -4.73 -10.15
C ALA A 90 -20.59 -5.77 -9.18
N LYS A 91 -20.50 -5.42 -7.89
CA LYS A 91 -19.98 -6.30 -6.84
C LYS A 91 -21.04 -6.63 -5.82
N ALA A 92 -21.06 -7.90 -5.40
CA ALA A 92 -21.92 -8.36 -4.32
C ALA A 92 -21.33 -7.99 -2.95
N PRO A 93 -22.12 -7.43 -2.03
CA PRO A 93 -21.78 -7.35 -0.62
C PRO A 93 -21.41 -8.72 -0.07
N VAL A 94 -20.30 -8.79 0.67
CA VAL A 94 -19.81 -10.03 1.29
C VAL A 94 -19.83 -9.87 2.80
N ALA A 95 -20.44 -10.84 3.48
CA ALA A 95 -20.39 -11.00 4.94
C ALA A 95 -19.65 -12.29 5.29
N SER A 96 -19.07 -12.36 6.49
CA SER A 96 -18.50 -13.61 7.01
C SER A 96 -19.30 -14.10 8.21
N LEU A 97 -19.74 -15.36 8.15
CA LEU A 97 -20.62 -15.97 9.16
C LEU A 97 -19.96 -17.19 9.82
N ASP A 98 -20.16 -17.30 11.13
CA ASP A 98 -19.96 -18.51 11.90
C ASP A 98 -21.28 -19.25 12.01
N ILE A 99 -21.34 -20.50 11.52
CA ILE A 99 -22.57 -21.29 11.49
C ILE A 99 -22.34 -22.56 12.30
N THR A 100 -23.05 -22.69 13.42
CA THR A 100 -23.04 -23.88 14.26
C THR A 100 -24.29 -24.70 14.00
N VAL A 101 -24.10 -25.98 13.70
CA VAL A 101 -25.20 -26.94 13.51
C VAL A 101 -25.32 -27.76 14.79
N ASN A 102 -26.37 -27.49 15.56
CA ASN A 102 -26.51 -27.98 16.94
C ASN A 102 -26.94 -29.45 17.02
N ASP A 103 -27.64 -29.94 16.01
CA ASP A 103 -28.23 -31.28 15.90
C ASP A 103 -27.48 -32.20 14.94
N ALA A 104 -26.35 -31.75 14.38
CA ALA A 104 -25.57 -32.53 13.43
C ALA A 104 -24.97 -33.79 14.06
N THR A 105 -25.00 -34.88 13.29
CA THR A 105 -24.39 -36.17 13.65
C THR A 105 -23.59 -36.72 12.46
N GLY A 106 -22.51 -37.46 12.75
CA GLY A 106 -21.67 -38.08 11.72
C GLY A 106 -20.20 -37.70 11.84
N THR A 107 -19.40 -38.09 10.83
CA THR A 107 -17.96 -37.81 10.77
C THR A 107 -17.63 -36.55 9.99
N THR A 108 -18.49 -36.17 9.05
CA THR A 108 -18.35 -34.98 8.20
C THR A 108 -19.72 -34.36 7.95
N LEU A 109 -19.77 -33.03 7.83
CA LEU A 109 -20.95 -32.29 7.43
C LEU A 109 -20.61 -31.40 6.25
N THR A 110 -21.41 -31.45 5.19
CA THR A 110 -21.25 -30.61 4.00
C THR A 110 -22.39 -29.59 3.93
N MET A 111 -22.02 -28.34 3.72
CA MET A 111 -22.91 -27.26 3.31
C MET A 111 -22.74 -27.07 1.81
N ASP A 112 -23.81 -27.35 1.07
CA ASP A 112 -23.80 -27.22 -0.38
C ASP A 112 -23.71 -25.74 -0.80
N LYS A 113 -23.14 -25.52 -1.98
CA LYS A 113 -23.18 -24.23 -2.66
C LYS A 113 -24.63 -23.77 -2.83
N GLY A 114 -24.85 -22.48 -2.62
CA GLY A 114 -26.17 -21.85 -2.77
C GLY A 114 -27.00 -21.90 -1.49
N GLN A 115 -26.44 -22.36 -0.36
CA GLN A 115 -27.11 -22.27 0.93
C GLN A 115 -27.46 -20.80 1.22
N THR A 116 -28.75 -20.54 1.45
CA THR A 116 -29.29 -19.18 1.51
C THR A 116 -29.48 -18.72 2.96
N PHE A 117 -29.09 -17.48 3.23
CA PHE A 117 -29.28 -16.73 4.45
C PHE A 117 -30.05 -15.45 4.12
N THR A 118 -31.06 -15.14 4.90
CA THR A 118 -31.89 -13.95 4.75
C THR A 118 -31.44 -12.89 5.75
N THR A 119 -31.49 -11.64 5.34
CA THR A 119 -31.23 -10.48 6.21
C THR A 119 -32.17 -9.35 5.82
N SER A 120 -32.37 -8.39 6.72
CA SER A 120 -33.11 -7.16 6.41
C SER A 120 -32.24 -5.94 6.66
N VAL A 121 -32.22 -5.06 5.66
CA VAL A 121 -31.56 -3.74 5.72
C VAL A 121 -32.63 -2.73 5.33
N ASP A 122 -32.83 -1.71 6.16
CA ASP A 122 -33.79 -0.61 5.94
C ASP A 122 -35.22 -1.05 5.56
N GLY A 123 -35.66 -2.19 6.10
CA GLY A 123 -37.01 -2.73 5.87
C GLY A 123 -37.17 -3.55 4.58
N THR A 124 -36.11 -3.70 3.79
CA THR A 124 -36.07 -4.58 2.61
C THR A 124 -35.32 -5.87 2.96
N THR A 125 -35.79 -7.01 2.46
CA THR A 125 -35.16 -8.32 2.70
C THR A 125 -34.22 -8.66 1.56
N TYR A 126 -33.00 -9.06 1.91
CA TYR A 126 -31.96 -9.51 0.98
C TYR A 126 -31.54 -10.95 1.25
N ASN A 127 -31.09 -11.64 0.21
CA ASN A 127 -30.62 -13.02 0.27
C ASN A 127 -29.12 -13.05 0.08
N PHE A 128 -28.44 -13.78 0.95
CA PHE A 128 -27.02 -14.06 0.91
C PHE A 128 -26.80 -15.55 0.70
N ILE A 129 -25.83 -15.92 -0.13
CA ILE A 129 -25.59 -17.31 -0.52
C ILE A 129 -24.12 -17.70 -0.40
N THR A 130 -23.87 -18.99 -0.18
CA THR A 130 -22.52 -19.58 -0.29
C THR A 130 -22.15 -19.83 -1.74
N ASN A 131 -20.92 -19.49 -2.16
CA ASN A 131 -20.46 -19.71 -3.55
C ASN A 131 -19.74 -21.05 -3.76
N THR A 132 -19.40 -21.77 -2.69
CA THR A 132 -18.66 -23.04 -2.74
C THR A 132 -19.25 -24.05 -1.77
N ASP A 133 -19.11 -25.34 -2.10
CA ASP A 133 -19.39 -26.43 -1.16
C ASP A 133 -18.33 -26.40 -0.05
N LEU A 134 -18.76 -26.48 1.21
CA LEU A 134 -17.89 -26.49 2.37
C LEU A 134 -18.13 -27.77 3.17
N THR A 135 -17.08 -28.55 3.39
CA THR A 135 -17.15 -29.76 4.22
C THR A 135 -16.29 -29.58 5.46
N ILE A 136 -16.85 -29.89 6.62
CA ILE A 136 -16.15 -29.83 7.92
C ILE A 136 -16.16 -31.19 8.61
N THR A 137 -15.15 -31.40 9.44
CA THR A 137 -15.12 -32.44 10.48
C THR A 137 -15.34 -31.77 11.84
N PRO A 138 -16.15 -32.35 12.75
CA PRO A 138 -16.42 -31.75 14.04
C PRO A 138 -15.16 -31.70 14.91
N VAL A 139 -15.00 -30.62 15.69
CA VAL A 139 -13.96 -30.47 16.72
C VAL A 139 -14.67 -30.45 18.07
N ASP A 140 -14.24 -31.29 19.01
CA ASP A 140 -14.87 -31.45 20.32
C ASP A 140 -16.40 -31.73 20.26
N GLY A 141 -16.86 -32.43 19.21
CA GLY A 141 -18.27 -32.76 19.00
C GLY A 141 -19.14 -31.61 18.49
N VAL A 142 -18.56 -30.44 18.19
CA VAL A 142 -19.27 -29.28 17.66
C VAL A 142 -19.05 -29.17 16.15
N PHE A 143 -20.15 -29.12 15.39
CA PHE A 143 -20.14 -28.88 13.94
C PHE A 143 -20.25 -27.38 13.69
N LYS A 144 -19.10 -26.73 13.53
CA LYS A 144 -19.01 -25.28 13.29
C LYS A 144 -18.30 -25.00 11.97
N PHE A 145 -19.00 -24.33 11.05
CA PHE A 145 -18.37 -23.65 9.93
C PHE A 145 -17.91 -22.28 10.39
N SER A 146 -16.61 -22.02 10.36
CA SER A 146 -16.04 -20.77 10.85
C SER A 146 -15.70 -19.82 9.69
N SER A 147 -16.05 -18.55 9.82
CA SER A 147 -15.76 -17.46 8.87
C SER A 147 -16.13 -17.79 7.42
N VAL A 148 -17.34 -18.32 7.21
CA VAL A 148 -17.87 -18.64 5.87
C VAL A 148 -18.21 -17.36 5.11
N PRO A 149 -17.61 -17.11 3.92
CA PRO A 149 -18.00 -15.96 3.10
C PRO A 149 -19.35 -16.23 2.43
N VAL A 150 -20.29 -15.33 2.65
CA VAL A 150 -21.61 -15.32 1.99
C VAL A 150 -21.75 -14.05 1.16
N TYR A 151 -22.32 -14.19 -0.03
CA TYR A 151 -22.44 -13.15 -1.04
C TYR A 151 -23.90 -12.79 -1.24
N GLU A 152 -24.23 -11.51 -1.29
CA GLU A 152 -25.59 -11.08 -1.62
C GLU A 152 -25.94 -11.41 -3.08
N GLY A 153 -27.16 -11.87 -3.29
CA GLY A 153 -27.77 -12.00 -4.60
C GLY A 153 -28.34 -13.39 -4.89
N THR A 154 -28.60 -13.63 -6.18
CA THR A 154 -29.18 -14.89 -6.68
C THR A 154 -28.13 -15.64 -7.51
N PRO A 155 -27.86 -16.93 -7.22
CA PRO A 155 -26.97 -17.73 -8.04
C PRO A 155 -27.66 -18.08 -9.36
N ILE A 156 -27.01 -17.81 -10.48
CA ILE A 156 -27.48 -18.14 -11.82
C ILE A 156 -26.47 -19.07 -12.48
N THR A 157 -26.98 -20.16 -13.05
CA THR A 157 -26.23 -21.04 -13.94
C THR A 157 -26.74 -20.84 -15.36
N PHE A 158 -25.87 -20.43 -16.27
CA PHE A 158 -26.19 -20.28 -17.69
C PHE A 158 -25.34 -21.24 -18.52
N ARG A 159 -25.90 -21.77 -19.61
CA ARG A 159 -25.22 -22.76 -20.47
C ARG A 159 -25.20 -22.30 -21.92
N TYR A 160 -24.04 -22.45 -22.56
CA TYR A 160 -23.86 -22.31 -24.00
C TYR A 160 -23.38 -23.63 -24.60
N THR A 161 -23.85 -23.94 -25.80
CA THR A 161 -23.28 -25.01 -26.62
C THR A 161 -22.36 -24.38 -27.65
N VAL A 162 -21.10 -24.82 -27.68
CA VAL A 162 -20.11 -24.32 -28.65
C VAL A 162 -20.48 -24.82 -30.05
N ASP A 163 -20.63 -23.89 -30.99
CA ASP A 163 -20.89 -24.18 -32.40
C ASP A 163 -19.76 -23.57 -33.25
N SER A 164 -18.88 -24.41 -33.77
CA SER A 164 -17.76 -23.94 -34.61
C SER A 164 -18.17 -23.55 -36.02
N THR A 165 -19.43 -23.79 -36.42
CA THR A 165 -19.97 -23.39 -37.73
C THR A 165 -20.48 -21.95 -37.73
N ASP A 166 -20.81 -21.42 -36.55
CA ASP A 166 -21.19 -20.03 -36.35
C ASP A 166 -19.96 -19.19 -36.02
N ALA A 167 -19.49 -18.42 -37.01
CA ALA A 167 -18.34 -17.53 -36.83
C ALA A 167 -18.64 -16.32 -35.92
N ASP A 168 -19.92 -15.98 -35.73
CA ASP A 168 -20.36 -14.82 -34.95
C ASP A 168 -20.78 -15.18 -33.52
N GLN A 169 -20.60 -16.45 -33.11
CA GLN A 169 -20.95 -16.92 -31.78
C GLN A 169 -20.18 -16.15 -30.69
N LYS A 170 -20.92 -15.50 -29.77
CA LYS A 170 -20.38 -14.80 -28.61
C LYS A 170 -20.90 -15.38 -27.31
N PHE A 171 -20.01 -15.60 -26.36
CA PHE A 171 -20.35 -16.05 -25.01
C PHE A 171 -20.56 -14.83 -24.12
N LEU A 172 -21.82 -14.43 -23.92
CA LEU A 172 -22.18 -13.25 -23.13
C LEU A 172 -22.75 -13.67 -21.78
N ILE A 173 -22.45 -12.92 -20.72
CA ILE A 173 -23.16 -13.03 -19.46
C ILE A 173 -24.49 -12.26 -19.63
N PRO A 174 -25.66 -12.92 -19.53
CA PRO A 174 -26.93 -12.28 -19.86
C PRO A 174 -27.30 -11.07 -19.01
N SER A 175 -26.84 -11.02 -17.75
CA SER A 175 -27.16 -9.99 -16.75
C SER A 175 -26.08 -8.92 -16.66
N VAL A 176 -26.48 -7.65 -16.60
CA VAL A 176 -25.60 -6.50 -16.37
C VAL A 176 -25.16 -6.36 -14.91
N ASN A 177 -25.96 -6.89 -13.97
CA ASN A 177 -25.67 -6.89 -12.53
C ASN A 177 -24.92 -8.16 -12.09
N ALA A 178 -24.29 -8.86 -13.03
CA ALA A 178 -23.51 -10.06 -12.71
C ALA A 178 -22.18 -9.67 -12.05
N ASP A 179 -21.87 -10.27 -10.90
CA ASP A 179 -20.57 -10.11 -10.27
C ASP A 179 -19.53 -11.03 -10.90
N THR A 180 -18.65 -10.44 -11.71
CA THR A 180 -17.56 -11.13 -12.39
C THR A 180 -16.51 -11.75 -11.46
N SER A 181 -16.39 -11.32 -10.20
CA SER A 181 -15.48 -11.97 -9.24
C SER A 181 -16.02 -13.28 -8.68
N THR A 182 -17.34 -13.48 -8.75
CA THR A 182 -17.98 -14.75 -8.36
C THR A 182 -18.07 -15.74 -9.52
N LEU A 183 -17.72 -15.29 -10.74
CA LEU A 183 -17.85 -16.05 -11.97
C LEU A 183 -16.94 -17.29 -11.96
N ARG A 184 -17.56 -18.45 -12.13
CA ARG A 184 -16.88 -19.72 -12.35
C ARG A 184 -17.31 -20.31 -13.68
N ILE A 185 -16.33 -20.60 -14.53
CA ILE A 185 -16.55 -21.18 -15.85
C ILE A 185 -16.09 -22.63 -15.84
N ARG A 186 -16.99 -23.54 -16.24
CA ARG A 186 -16.70 -24.95 -16.44
C ARG A 186 -17.05 -25.35 -17.86
N VAL A 187 -16.16 -26.06 -18.53
CA VAL A 187 -16.42 -26.58 -19.88
C VAL A 187 -16.57 -28.09 -19.79
N GLN A 188 -17.73 -28.61 -20.21
CA GLN A 188 -17.97 -30.03 -20.37
C GLN A 188 -17.63 -30.47 -21.80
N THR A 189 -17.14 -31.70 -21.92
CA THR A 189 -16.75 -32.27 -23.22
C THR A 189 -17.96 -32.45 -24.15
N SER A 190 -19.12 -32.87 -23.64
CA SER A 190 -20.35 -33.00 -24.43
C SER A 190 -21.61 -33.07 -23.56
N LEU A 191 -22.81 -33.12 -24.18
CA LEU A 191 -24.09 -33.34 -23.48
C LEU A 191 -24.19 -34.67 -22.74
N THR A 192 -23.46 -35.70 -23.20
CA THR A 192 -23.51 -37.05 -22.63
C THR A 192 -22.40 -37.34 -21.63
N ASP A 193 -21.32 -36.57 -21.69
CA ASP A 193 -20.14 -36.74 -20.83
C ASP A 193 -20.10 -35.61 -19.80
N THR A 194 -20.13 -35.99 -18.52
CA THR A 194 -20.19 -35.05 -17.39
C THR A 194 -18.81 -34.55 -16.96
N THR A 195 -17.73 -35.06 -17.55
CA THR A 195 -16.38 -34.56 -17.28
C THR A 195 -16.29 -33.08 -17.65
N SER A 196 -15.83 -32.28 -16.69
CA SER A 196 -15.73 -30.84 -16.84
C SER A 196 -14.37 -30.32 -16.38
N GLU A 197 -13.84 -29.36 -17.11
CA GLU A 197 -12.62 -28.63 -16.76
C GLU A 197 -12.98 -27.20 -16.33
N THR A 198 -12.35 -26.70 -15.25
CA THR A 198 -12.56 -25.32 -14.78
C THR A 198 -11.56 -24.40 -15.46
N PHE A 199 -12.04 -23.31 -16.05
CA PHE A 199 -11.21 -22.32 -16.71
C PHE A 199 -10.93 -21.14 -15.75
N THR A 200 -9.74 -20.54 -15.85
CA THR A 200 -9.33 -19.41 -15.02
C THR A 200 -9.28 -18.10 -15.82
N ASN A 201 -9.66 -16.99 -15.20
CA ASN A 201 -9.57 -15.67 -15.81
C ASN A 201 -8.11 -15.22 -15.81
N VAL A 202 -7.64 -14.66 -16.92
CA VAL A 202 -6.27 -14.13 -17.05
C VAL A 202 -6.32 -12.75 -17.70
N SER A 203 -5.58 -11.79 -17.12
CA SER A 203 -5.40 -10.44 -17.68
C SER A 203 -4.12 -10.30 -18.52
N GLY A 204 -3.07 -11.06 -18.21
CA GLY A 204 -1.79 -11.04 -18.92
C GLY A 204 -1.64 -12.16 -19.96
N LEU A 205 -0.93 -11.90 -21.05
CA LEU A 205 -0.66 -12.91 -22.09
C LEU A 205 0.61 -13.73 -21.81
N THR A 206 1.43 -13.30 -20.86
CA THR A 206 2.70 -13.95 -20.53
C THR A 206 2.45 -15.24 -19.76
N ASN A 207 3.10 -16.33 -20.19
CA ASN A 207 2.99 -17.69 -19.62
C ASN A 207 1.74 -18.50 -20.03
N LEU A 208 1.06 -18.14 -21.11
CA LEU A 208 -0.01 -18.95 -21.68
C LEU A 208 0.54 -19.95 -22.71
N SER A 209 0.11 -21.21 -22.61
CA SER A 209 0.30 -22.26 -23.62
C SER A 209 -1.00 -22.56 -24.35
N ASP A 210 -0.90 -23.29 -25.47
CA ASP A 210 -2.02 -23.87 -26.22
C ASP A 210 -2.95 -24.79 -25.41
N THR A 211 -2.43 -25.32 -24.31
CA THR A 211 -3.11 -26.26 -23.39
C THR A 211 -3.67 -25.60 -22.15
N SER A 212 -3.38 -24.32 -21.92
CA SER A 212 -3.81 -23.59 -20.73
C SER A 212 -5.32 -23.36 -20.73
N ALA A 213 -6.05 -23.87 -19.73
CA ALA A 213 -7.49 -23.70 -19.58
C ALA A 213 -7.86 -22.31 -19.05
N VAL A 214 -7.79 -21.31 -19.93
CA VAL A 214 -7.95 -19.88 -19.58
C VAL A 214 -9.04 -19.19 -20.40
N TYR A 215 -9.57 -18.11 -19.85
CA TYR A 215 -10.51 -17.23 -20.54
C TYR A 215 -10.19 -15.76 -20.26
N PHE A 216 -10.66 -14.89 -21.15
CA PHE A 216 -10.55 -13.45 -21.06
C PHE A 216 -11.94 -12.84 -20.88
N LEU A 217 -12.04 -11.81 -20.03
CA LEU A 217 -13.25 -11.03 -19.84
C LEU A 217 -13.12 -9.65 -20.48
N SER A 218 -14.16 -9.24 -21.19
CA SER A 218 -14.28 -7.88 -21.68
C SER A 218 -15.72 -7.38 -21.56
N GLU A 219 -15.89 -6.11 -21.23
CA GLU A 219 -17.22 -5.48 -21.21
C GLU A 219 -17.63 -5.09 -22.65
N THR A 220 -18.91 -5.26 -22.97
CA THR A 220 -19.52 -4.86 -24.24
C THR A 220 -20.19 -3.48 -24.13
N GLU A 221 -20.57 -2.90 -25.26
CA GLU A 221 -21.28 -1.62 -25.34
C GLU A 221 -22.60 -1.59 -24.54
N THR A 222 -23.21 -2.74 -24.30
CA THR A 222 -24.46 -2.87 -23.53
C THR A 222 -24.24 -3.03 -22.03
N GLY A 223 -23.00 -2.93 -21.54
CA GLY A 223 -22.64 -3.14 -20.14
C GLY A 223 -22.64 -4.60 -19.68
N LYS A 224 -22.64 -5.54 -20.63
CA LYS A 224 -22.59 -6.99 -20.35
C LYS A 224 -21.16 -7.47 -20.51
N PHE A 225 -20.77 -8.50 -19.77
CA PHE A 225 -19.45 -9.09 -19.93
C PHE A 225 -19.48 -10.19 -20.99
N GLN A 226 -18.56 -10.12 -21.93
CA GLN A 226 -18.26 -11.14 -22.91
C GLN A 226 -17.06 -11.95 -22.45
N ILE A 227 -17.17 -13.27 -22.60
CA ILE A 227 -16.11 -14.24 -22.36
C ILE A 227 -15.51 -14.63 -23.72
N THR A 228 -14.18 -14.58 -23.80
CA THR A 228 -13.41 -15.07 -24.94
C THR A 228 -12.49 -16.19 -24.47
N PHE A 229 -12.55 -17.33 -25.15
CA PHE A 229 -11.68 -18.48 -24.89
C PHE A 229 -10.42 -18.42 -25.76
N GLY A 230 -9.44 -19.27 -25.44
CA GLY A 230 -8.22 -19.36 -26.23
C GLY A 230 -8.47 -19.82 -27.67
N ASP A 231 -7.53 -19.50 -28.55
CA ASP A 231 -7.58 -19.81 -29.98
C ASP A 231 -6.76 -21.06 -30.36
N GLY A 232 -6.13 -21.72 -29.39
CA GLY A 232 -5.23 -22.86 -29.59
C GLY A 232 -3.76 -22.46 -29.75
N VAL A 233 -3.45 -21.17 -29.72
CA VAL A 233 -2.09 -20.63 -29.58
C VAL A 233 -1.93 -20.01 -28.19
N LEU A 234 -2.86 -19.13 -27.82
CA LEU A 234 -2.93 -18.50 -26.51
C LEU A 234 -4.14 -19.06 -25.77
N GLY A 235 -3.91 -20.13 -25.01
CA GLY A 235 -4.95 -20.85 -24.28
C GLY A 235 -5.67 -21.89 -25.13
N LYS A 236 -6.38 -22.77 -24.41
CA LYS A 236 -7.09 -23.92 -24.98
C LYS A 236 -8.30 -23.49 -25.80
N LYS A 237 -8.32 -23.89 -27.07
CA LYS A 237 -9.48 -23.74 -27.95
C LYS A 237 -10.60 -24.71 -27.59
N LEU A 238 -11.83 -24.24 -27.60
CA LEU A 238 -13.02 -25.08 -27.41
C LEU A 238 -13.34 -25.89 -28.67
N SER A 239 -13.79 -27.11 -28.48
CA SER A 239 -14.23 -28.00 -29.55
C SER A 239 -15.73 -27.87 -29.79
N ASN A 240 -16.16 -28.13 -31.03
CA ASN A 240 -17.57 -28.14 -31.39
C ASN A 240 -18.36 -29.12 -30.50
N GLY A 241 -19.51 -28.68 -29.99
CA GLY A 241 -20.36 -29.48 -29.10
C GLY A 241 -19.96 -29.49 -27.62
N ASN A 242 -18.88 -28.80 -27.23
CA ASN A 242 -18.60 -28.55 -25.81
C ASN A 242 -19.70 -27.69 -25.17
N ILE A 243 -19.94 -27.87 -23.87
CA ILE A 243 -20.92 -27.06 -23.12
C ILE A 243 -20.18 -26.16 -22.16
N VAL A 244 -20.32 -24.86 -22.36
CA VAL A 244 -19.80 -23.85 -21.44
C VAL A 244 -20.86 -23.58 -20.38
N ILE A 245 -20.52 -23.82 -19.12
CA ILE A 245 -21.35 -23.57 -17.96
C ILE A 245 -20.78 -22.37 -17.20
N LEU A 246 -21.60 -21.32 -17.10
CA LEU A 246 -21.29 -20.10 -16.37
C LEU A 246 -22.08 -20.10 -15.07
N ASP A 247 -21.38 -20.14 -13.94
CA ASP A 247 -21.98 -19.95 -12.62
C ASP A 247 -21.56 -18.58 -12.08
N TYR A 248 -22.52 -17.70 -11.80
CA TYR A 248 -22.26 -16.37 -11.28
C TYR A 248 -23.41 -15.89 -10.40
N ILE A 249 -23.17 -14.84 -9.61
CA ILE A 249 -24.17 -14.24 -8.74
C ILE A 249 -24.66 -12.93 -9.38
N VAL A 250 -25.98 -12.74 -9.41
CA VAL A 250 -26.61 -11.46 -9.75
C VAL A 250 -26.98 -10.75 -8.46
N THR A 251 -26.35 -9.60 -8.23
CA THR A 251 -26.45 -8.82 -6.99
C THR A 251 -27.33 -7.58 -7.15
N ASN A 252 -27.83 -7.08 -6.02
CA ASN A 252 -28.44 -5.76 -5.89
C ASN A 252 -27.42 -4.66 -5.56
N LYS A 253 -26.13 -4.90 -5.76
CA LYS A 253 -25.03 -3.91 -5.70
C LYS A 253 -24.81 -3.42 -4.25
N ASP A 254 -24.77 -2.13 -3.99
CA ASP A 254 -24.43 -1.56 -2.68
C ASP A 254 -25.59 -1.55 -1.67
N GLU A 255 -26.82 -1.85 -2.09
CA GLU A 255 -28.04 -1.78 -1.28
C GLU A 255 -28.02 -2.63 0.01
N ALA A 256 -27.35 -3.79 0.00
CA ALA A 256 -27.28 -4.67 1.17
C ALA A 256 -25.99 -4.50 2.01
N ASN A 257 -25.22 -3.44 1.77
CA ASN A 257 -24.08 -3.09 2.61
C ASN A 257 -24.56 -2.76 4.04
N GLY A 258 -23.80 -3.18 5.04
CA GLY A 258 -24.12 -2.99 6.45
C GLY A 258 -25.01 -4.08 7.07
N ALA A 259 -25.46 -5.08 6.30
CA ALA A 259 -26.24 -6.20 6.84
C ALA A 259 -25.47 -6.95 7.93
N SER A 260 -26.08 -7.07 9.12
CA SER A 260 -25.42 -7.60 10.32
C SER A 260 -26.11 -8.81 10.94
N THR A 261 -27.35 -9.10 10.56
CA THR A 261 -28.17 -10.15 11.19
C THR A 261 -28.67 -11.09 10.11
N PHE A 262 -28.27 -12.36 10.19
CA PHE A 262 -28.55 -13.36 9.16
C PHE A 262 -29.33 -14.52 9.74
N THR A 263 -30.41 -14.89 9.05
CA THR A 263 -31.26 -16.05 9.38
C THR A 263 -31.16 -17.09 8.27
N PRO A 264 -30.82 -18.36 8.58
CA PRO A 264 -30.74 -19.39 7.56
C PRO A 264 -32.13 -19.65 6.96
N ALA A 265 -32.22 -19.70 5.63
CA ALA A 265 -33.48 -19.92 4.91
C ALA A 265 -33.76 -21.40 4.60
N GLY A 266 -32.87 -22.31 5.00
CA GLY A 266 -32.99 -23.75 4.79
C GLY A 266 -32.09 -24.56 5.71
N ASN A 267 -32.17 -25.89 5.58
CA ASN A 267 -31.41 -26.85 6.39
C ASN A 267 -29.99 -27.03 5.83
N ILE A 268 -29.03 -27.42 6.67
CA ILE A 268 -27.67 -27.80 6.26
C ILE A 268 -27.50 -29.30 6.53
N GLY A 269 -27.26 -30.11 5.48
CA GLY A 269 -27.09 -31.55 5.64
C GLY A 269 -28.29 -32.27 6.28
N ASN A 270 -29.52 -31.80 6.01
CA ASN A 270 -30.79 -32.22 6.63
C ASN A 270 -31.01 -31.79 8.08
N PHE A 271 -30.08 -31.04 8.68
CA PHE A 271 -30.19 -30.50 10.03
C PHE A 271 -30.79 -29.09 10.01
N SER A 272 -31.71 -28.82 10.93
CA SER A 272 -32.50 -27.57 10.94
C SER A 272 -32.20 -26.65 12.13
N ASN A 273 -31.53 -27.17 13.17
CA ASN A 273 -31.16 -26.38 14.33
C ASN A 273 -29.81 -25.69 14.11
N LEU A 274 -29.88 -24.50 13.51
CA LEU A 274 -28.73 -23.71 13.10
C LEU A 274 -28.59 -22.45 13.96
N THR A 275 -27.40 -22.19 14.47
CA THR A 275 -27.04 -20.92 15.11
C THR A 275 -26.07 -20.17 14.20
N VAL A 276 -26.45 -18.97 13.79
CA VAL A 276 -25.64 -18.11 12.91
C VAL A 276 -25.15 -16.91 13.72
N ALA A 277 -23.84 -16.69 13.71
CA ALA A 277 -23.18 -15.53 14.30
C ALA A 277 -22.41 -14.77 13.23
N THR A 278 -22.59 -13.46 13.17
CA THR A 278 -21.91 -12.60 12.20
C THR A 278 -20.51 -12.29 12.69
N VAL A 279 -19.48 -12.69 11.93
CA VAL A 279 -18.07 -12.37 12.19
C VAL A 279 -17.74 -11.00 11.61
N SER A 280 -18.20 -10.74 10.38
CA SER A 280 -18.12 -9.44 9.74
C SER A 280 -19.43 -9.12 9.01
N ASN A 281 -19.88 -7.87 9.14
CA ASN A 281 -21.07 -7.38 8.46
C ASN A 281 -20.84 -7.33 6.93
N ALA A 282 -21.93 -7.34 6.17
CA ALA A 282 -21.87 -7.25 4.72
C ALA A 282 -21.22 -5.94 4.25
N GLN A 283 -20.23 -6.02 3.37
CA GLN A 283 -19.56 -4.86 2.81
C GLN A 283 -18.96 -5.20 1.43
N GLY A 284 -18.55 -4.17 0.69
CA GLY A 284 -17.90 -4.34 -0.62
C GLY A 284 -18.85 -4.40 -1.81
N GLY A 285 -20.16 -4.28 -1.58
CA GLY A 285 -21.12 -4.07 -2.67
C GLY A 285 -20.90 -2.73 -3.32
N SER A 286 -20.92 -2.71 -4.65
CA SER A 286 -20.70 -1.48 -5.44
C SER A 286 -21.34 -1.55 -6.82
N GLU A 287 -21.68 -0.36 -7.32
CA GLU A 287 -22.05 -0.14 -8.72
C GLU A 287 -20.89 -0.49 -9.68
N PRO A 288 -21.17 -0.86 -10.93
CA PRO A 288 -20.14 -1.00 -11.96
C PRO A 288 -19.31 0.28 -12.10
N GLU A 289 -18.06 0.12 -12.56
CA GLU A 289 -17.14 1.25 -12.63
C GLU A 289 -17.67 2.40 -13.49
N SER A 290 -17.56 3.63 -12.96
CA SER A 290 -18.00 4.85 -13.64
C SER A 290 -17.05 5.23 -14.78
N LYS A 291 -17.58 5.96 -15.78
CA LYS A 291 -16.76 6.42 -16.93
C LYS A 291 -15.56 7.28 -16.51
N GLU A 292 -15.72 8.10 -15.47
CA GLU A 292 -14.66 8.96 -14.94
C GLU A 292 -13.53 8.15 -14.29
N SER A 293 -13.89 7.11 -13.53
CA SER A 293 -12.92 6.20 -12.92
C SER A 293 -12.13 5.44 -14.00
N ILE A 294 -12.82 4.93 -15.02
CA ILE A 294 -12.18 4.22 -16.15
C ILE A 294 -11.21 5.16 -16.88
N ARG A 295 -11.63 6.41 -17.17
CA ARG A 295 -10.79 7.40 -17.86
C ARG A 295 -9.49 7.68 -17.10
N TYR A 296 -9.55 7.74 -15.77
CA TYR A 296 -8.38 7.97 -14.93
C TYR A 296 -7.50 6.72 -14.76
N ASN A 297 -8.10 5.57 -14.48
CA ASN A 297 -7.37 4.35 -14.12
C ASN A 297 -6.78 3.62 -15.33
N ALA A 298 -7.48 3.61 -16.47
CA ALA A 298 -7.06 2.81 -17.62
C ALA A 298 -5.68 3.21 -18.18
N PRO A 299 -5.35 4.51 -18.36
CA PRO A 299 -4.00 4.93 -18.75
C PRO A 299 -2.94 4.55 -17.71
N LEU A 300 -3.26 4.67 -16.42
CA LEU A 300 -2.33 4.36 -15.33
C LEU A 300 -1.99 2.86 -15.32
N GLN A 301 -2.99 1.99 -15.45
CA GLN A 301 -2.74 0.54 -15.57
C GLN A 301 -1.91 0.21 -16.81
N TYR A 302 -2.20 0.85 -17.95
CA TYR A 302 -1.42 0.67 -19.17
C TYR A 302 0.05 1.10 -18.98
N THR A 303 0.31 2.20 -18.27
CA THR A 303 1.68 2.64 -17.96
C THR A 303 2.40 1.73 -16.99
N ALA A 304 1.69 1.06 -16.06
CA ALA A 304 2.29 0.16 -15.09
C ALA A 304 2.82 -1.15 -15.71
N GLN A 305 2.36 -1.52 -16.92
CA GLN A 305 2.81 -2.66 -17.73
C GLN A 305 2.94 -4.01 -16.99
N ASP A 306 2.27 -4.15 -15.84
CA ASP A 306 2.43 -5.25 -14.88
C ASP A 306 3.88 -5.64 -14.58
N ARG A 307 4.80 -4.67 -14.58
CA ARG A 307 6.22 -4.89 -14.29
C ARG A 307 6.70 -3.94 -13.21
N ALA A 308 7.56 -4.43 -12.34
CA ALA A 308 8.30 -3.59 -11.40
C ALA A 308 9.64 -3.22 -12.05
N VAL A 309 9.83 -1.94 -12.36
CA VAL A 309 11.07 -1.41 -12.95
C VAL A 309 11.68 -0.36 -12.03
N THR A 310 10.87 0.55 -11.52
CA THR A 310 11.31 1.59 -10.58
C THR A 310 11.21 1.09 -9.14
N THR A 311 11.96 1.70 -8.22
CA THR A 311 11.90 1.38 -6.78
C THR A 311 10.49 1.53 -6.22
N SER A 312 9.77 2.58 -6.63
CA SER A 312 8.37 2.81 -6.24
C SER A 312 7.41 1.72 -6.74
N ASP A 313 7.68 1.11 -7.90
CA ASP A 313 6.87 -0.01 -8.39
C ASP A 313 7.03 -1.24 -7.48
N TYR A 314 8.25 -1.54 -7.02
CA TYR A 314 8.48 -2.64 -6.07
C TYR A 314 7.76 -2.37 -4.75
N GLU A 315 7.80 -1.14 -4.24
CA GLU A 315 7.05 -0.79 -3.02
C GLU A 315 5.54 -0.99 -3.19
N GLY A 316 4.98 -0.54 -4.31
CA GLY A 316 3.57 -0.71 -4.64
C GLY A 316 3.17 -2.18 -4.77
N LYS A 317 3.93 -2.97 -5.55
CA LYS A 317 3.67 -4.40 -5.75
C LYS A 317 3.85 -5.21 -4.47
N VAL A 318 4.84 -4.90 -3.62
CA VAL A 318 5.01 -5.54 -2.30
C VAL A 318 3.79 -5.29 -1.40
N ARG A 319 3.28 -4.05 -1.35
CA ARG A 319 2.07 -3.72 -0.57
C ARG A 319 0.85 -4.50 -1.06
N SER A 320 0.73 -4.71 -2.38
CA SER A 320 -0.33 -5.55 -2.95
C SER A 320 -0.15 -7.04 -2.62
N ILE A 321 1.09 -7.56 -2.63
CA ILE A 321 1.39 -8.97 -2.38
C ILE A 321 1.29 -9.33 -0.88
N TYR A 322 1.67 -8.40 -0.01
CA TYR A 322 1.66 -8.55 1.44
C TYR A 322 0.94 -7.36 2.11
N PRO A 323 -0.41 -7.42 2.20
CA PRO A 323 -1.22 -6.34 2.78
C PRO A 323 -0.91 -6.01 4.25
N ASN A 324 -0.27 -6.93 4.97
CA ASN A 324 0.19 -6.73 6.35
C ASN A 324 1.46 -5.87 6.47
N ALA A 325 2.04 -5.40 5.35
CA ALA A 325 3.12 -4.42 5.36
C ALA A 325 2.59 -3.05 5.82
N GLN A 326 3.10 -2.55 6.94
CA GLN A 326 2.82 -1.18 7.40
C GLN A 326 3.56 -0.15 6.53
N SER A 327 4.81 -0.45 6.18
CA SER A 327 5.66 0.38 5.33
C SER A 327 6.63 -0.51 4.56
N VAL A 328 6.97 -0.08 3.35
CA VAL A 328 7.95 -0.73 2.47
C VAL A 328 8.89 0.35 1.93
N SER A 329 10.17 0.04 1.84
CA SER A 329 11.20 0.84 1.17
C SER A 329 11.97 -0.06 0.20
N ALA A 330 12.25 0.43 -1.00
CA ALA A 330 13.06 -0.28 -1.99
C ALA A 330 14.17 0.61 -2.57
N TRP A 331 15.34 0.01 -2.83
CA TRP A 331 16.48 0.69 -3.46
C TRP A 331 17.32 -0.27 -4.31
N GLY A 332 18.12 0.30 -5.21
CA GLY A 332 19.06 -0.46 -6.04
C GLY A 332 20.24 -0.95 -5.22
N GLY A 333 20.67 -2.19 -5.43
CA GLY A 333 21.84 -2.74 -4.75
C GLY A 333 23.15 -2.02 -5.10
N GLU A 334 23.19 -1.27 -6.21
CA GLU A 334 24.27 -0.36 -6.55
C GLU A 334 24.43 0.80 -5.57
N ASP A 335 23.35 1.18 -4.87
CA ASP A 335 23.36 2.27 -3.91
C ASP A 335 23.87 1.83 -2.53
N ASP A 336 24.15 0.55 -2.28
CA ASP A 336 24.64 0.08 -0.99
C ASP A 336 26.08 0.53 -0.68
N GLU A 337 26.46 0.48 0.60
CA GLU A 337 27.85 0.75 1.04
C GLU A 337 28.88 -0.15 0.32
N THR A 338 28.47 -1.38 0.00
CA THR A 338 29.17 -2.27 -0.91
C THR A 338 28.24 -2.56 -2.09
N PRO A 339 28.45 -1.90 -3.25
CA PRO A 339 27.56 -2.02 -4.39
C PRO A 339 27.42 -3.47 -4.89
N ILE A 340 26.18 -3.93 -5.05
CA ILE A 340 25.83 -5.22 -5.67
C ILE A 340 24.85 -4.94 -6.82
N TYR A 341 25.35 -5.00 -8.04
CA TYR A 341 24.55 -4.74 -9.24
C TYR A 341 23.55 -5.88 -9.53
N GLY A 342 22.40 -5.52 -10.12
CA GLY A 342 21.38 -6.50 -10.52
C GLY A 342 20.53 -7.04 -9.36
N VAL A 343 20.58 -6.39 -8.21
CA VAL A 343 19.74 -6.73 -7.05
C VAL A 343 18.93 -5.51 -6.66
N VAL A 344 17.64 -5.70 -6.37
CA VAL A 344 16.82 -4.68 -5.74
C VAL A 344 16.57 -5.11 -4.31
N LYS A 345 16.96 -4.28 -3.35
CA LYS A 345 16.76 -4.56 -1.94
C LYS A 345 15.45 -3.93 -1.48
N ILE A 346 14.74 -4.69 -0.65
CA ILE A 346 13.42 -4.30 -0.16
C ILE A 346 13.42 -4.51 1.35
N ALA A 347 13.14 -3.46 2.11
CA ALA A 347 12.91 -3.53 3.54
C ALA A 347 11.40 -3.43 3.82
N ILE A 348 10.88 -4.32 4.66
CA ILE A 348 9.46 -4.38 4.98
C ILE A 348 9.30 -4.29 6.50
N LYS A 349 8.49 -3.34 6.96
CA LYS A 349 8.01 -3.29 8.33
C LYS A 349 6.60 -3.88 8.39
N ALA A 350 6.44 -5.00 9.07
CA ALA A 350 5.14 -5.60 9.30
C ALA A 350 4.33 -4.79 10.32
N ALA A 351 3.00 -4.76 10.16
CA ALA A 351 2.10 -4.10 11.11
C ALA A 351 2.16 -4.71 12.53
N SER A 352 2.59 -5.97 12.65
CA SER A 352 2.82 -6.64 13.94
C SER A 352 4.05 -6.13 14.70
N GLY A 353 4.92 -5.34 14.07
CA GLY A 353 6.16 -4.82 14.66
C GLY A 353 7.33 -5.81 14.70
N SER A 354 7.11 -7.09 14.38
CA SER A 354 8.16 -8.11 14.32
C SER A 354 8.87 -8.12 12.96
N THR A 355 10.13 -8.55 12.94
CA THR A 355 10.84 -8.88 11.70
C THR A 355 10.17 -10.06 10.98
N LEU A 356 10.25 -10.08 9.66
CA LEU A 356 9.62 -11.12 8.86
C LEU A 356 10.35 -12.46 9.01
N THR A 357 9.60 -13.56 9.05
CA THR A 357 10.18 -14.90 9.04
C THR A 357 10.86 -15.20 7.70
N THR A 358 11.86 -16.07 7.69
CA THR A 358 12.56 -16.48 6.46
C THR A 358 11.61 -17.06 5.41
N GLN A 359 10.58 -17.80 5.83
CA GLN A 359 9.58 -18.36 4.92
C GLN A 359 8.76 -17.26 4.25
N THR A 360 8.24 -16.30 5.04
CA THR A 360 7.47 -15.17 4.51
C THR A 360 8.31 -14.35 3.52
N LYS A 361 9.60 -14.14 3.81
CA LYS A 361 10.51 -13.46 2.87
C LYS A 361 10.62 -14.22 1.54
N SER A 362 10.81 -15.55 1.59
CA SER A 362 10.88 -16.38 0.39
C SER A 362 9.59 -16.34 -0.44
N ASP A 363 8.43 -16.37 0.24
CA ASP A 363 7.13 -16.34 -0.43
C ASP A 363 6.89 -15.02 -1.16
N ILE A 364 7.23 -13.89 -0.54
CA ILE A 364 7.13 -12.56 -1.16
C ILE A 364 8.09 -12.45 -2.34
N VAL A 365 9.34 -12.90 -2.21
CA VAL A 365 10.31 -12.91 -3.32
C VAL A 365 9.81 -13.76 -4.48
N SER A 366 9.22 -14.93 -4.22
CA SER A 366 8.68 -15.80 -5.26
C SER A 366 7.56 -15.12 -6.05
N LYS A 367 6.63 -14.45 -5.36
CA LYS A 367 5.54 -13.70 -6.01
C LYS A 367 6.03 -12.46 -6.77
N LEU A 368 7.09 -11.80 -6.28
CA LEU A 368 7.69 -10.66 -6.98
C LEU A 368 8.41 -11.04 -8.27
N LYS A 369 8.90 -12.27 -8.40
CA LYS A 369 9.61 -12.72 -9.62
C LYS A 369 8.74 -12.63 -10.88
N GLU A 370 7.42 -12.78 -10.77
CA GLU A 370 6.51 -12.66 -11.91
C GLU A 370 6.48 -11.26 -12.51
N TYR A 371 6.74 -10.23 -11.69
CA TYR A 371 6.71 -8.82 -12.08
C TYR A 371 8.10 -8.26 -12.40
N ASN A 372 9.16 -9.01 -12.11
CA ASN A 372 10.52 -8.49 -12.10
C ASN A 372 11.16 -8.50 -13.50
N VAL A 373 12.07 -7.56 -13.75
CA VAL A 373 12.93 -7.60 -14.94
C VAL A 373 13.88 -8.80 -14.81
N GLY A 374 13.98 -9.62 -15.85
CA GLY A 374 14.64 -10.94 -15.77
C GLY A 374 16.11 -10.95 -15.31
N SER A 375 16.83 -9.83 -15.40
CA SER A 375 18.22 -9.69 -14.92
C SER A 375 18.33 -9.22 -13.46
N VAL A 376 17.23 -8.78 -12.85
CA VAL A 376 17.21 -8.22 -11.49
C VAL A 376 16.70 -9.28 -10.53
N THR A 377 17.29 -9.37 -9.33
CA THR A 377 16.80 -10.27 -8.27
C THR A 377 16.31 -9.46 -7.07
N PRO A 378 15.05 -9.63 -6.59
CA PRO A 378 14.60 -8.93 -5.40
C PRO A 378 15.14 -9.65 -4.16
N GLN A 379 15.69 -8.90 -3.21
CA GLN A 379 16.17 -9.41 -1.94
C GLN A 379 15.50 -8.66 -0.80
N ILE A 380 14.81 -9.39 0.08
CA ILE A 380 14.21 -8.81 1.27
C ILE A 380 15.25 -8.78 2.39
N VAL A 381 15.49 -7.60 2.96
CA VAL A 381 16.37 -7.38 4.10
C VAL A 381 15.55 -6.92 5.31
N ASP A 382 16.08 -7.14 6.51
CA ASP A 382 15.44 -6.66 7.73
C ASP A 382 15.66 -5.15 7.89
N PRO A 383 14.65 -4.39 8.35
CA PRO A 383 14.83 -2.98 8.66
C PRO A 383 15.80 -2.78 9.82
N GLU A 384 16.64 -1.74 9.72
CA GLU A 384 17.47 -1.28 10.82
C GLU A 384 16.77 -0.15 11.57
N ILE A 385 16.73 -0.22 12.89
CA ILE A 385 16.12 0.84 13.72
C ILE A 385 17.23 1.76 14.26
N THR A 386 17.08 3.06 13.98
CA THR A 386 17.85 4.11 14.65
C THR A 386 16.98 4.73 15.73
N SER A 387 17.24 4.38 16.98
CA SER A 387 16.52 4.95 18.12
C SER A 387 17.07 6.33 18.47
N ILE A 388 16.19 7.30 18.68
CA ILE A 388 16.53 8.62 19.18
C ILE A 388 16.17 8.66 20.67
N LEU A 389 17.16 9.05 21.47
CA LEU A 389 17.03 9.32 22.89
C LEU A 389 16.92 10.83 23.07
N LEU A 390 15.84 11.27 23.71
CA LEU A 390 15.61 12.66 24.04
C LEU A 390 16.04 12.91 25.49
N ASN A 391 16.71 14.04 25.72
CA ASN A 391 16.89 14.60 27.04
C ASN A 391 16.22 15.96 27.09
N THR A 392 15.01 16.00 27.64
CA THR A 392 14.13 17.17 27.67
C THR A 392 14.01 17.71 29.08
N SER A 393 14.27 19.01 29.24
CA SER A 393 13.98 19.79 30.43
C SER A 393 13.00 20.91 30.08
N ALA A 394 11.75 20.74 30.50
CA ALA A 394 10.68 21.71 30.28
C ALA A 394 10.37 22.46 31.58
N LYS A 395 10.14 23.78 31.47
CA LYS A 395 9.69 24.65 32.57
C LYS A 395 8.31 25.19 32.28
N TYR A 396 7.43 25.17 33.29
CA TYR A 396 6.05 25.65 33.15
C TYR A 396 5.65 26.65 34.23
N ASN A 397 4.68 27.51 33.89
CA ASN A 397 4.08 28.47 34.80
C ASN A 397 2.93 27.81 35.60
N ALA A 398 3.18 27.50 36.87
CA ALA A 398 2.19 26.90 37.75
C ALA A 398 0.96 27.78 38.05
N SER A 399 1.01 29.09 37.79
CA SER A 399 -0.15 29.98 37.95
C SER A 399 -1.07 29.98 36.73
N ALA A 400 -0.59 29.50 35.57
CA ALA A 400 -1.34 29.48 34.32
C ALA A 400 -2.10 28.16 34.07
N THR A 401 -1.88 27.14 34.91
CA THR A 401 -2.50 25.82 34.76
C THR A 401 -2.85 25.22 36.13
N THR A 402 -3.86 24.36 36.15
CA THR A 402 -4.22 23.55 37.32
C THR A 402 -3.56 22.17 37.31
N LYS A 403 -2.83 21.83 36.24
CA LYS A 403 -2.14 20.54 36.09
C LYS A 403 -0.81 20.56 36.85
N ASP A 404 -0.45 19.44 37.47
CA ASP A 404 0.84 19.28 38.11
C ASP A 404 1.94 18.86 37.10
N ALA A 405 3.20 18.88 37.57
CA ALA A 405 4.35 18.58 36.73
C ALA A 405 4.33 17.14 36.17
N GLU A 406 3.85 16.18 36.95
CA GLU A 406 3.77 14.78 36.53
C GLU A 406 2.68 14.56 35.47
N THR A 407 1.53 15.24 35.58
CA THR A 407 0.48 15.21 34.55
C THR A 407 0.98 15.83 33.25
N LEU A 408 1.69 16.96 33.31
CA LEU A 408 2.28 17.59 32.13
C LEU A 408 3.33 16.69 31.48
N LYS A 409 4.20 16.05 32.28
CA LYS A 409 5.17 15.08 31.81
C LYS A 409 4.50 13.89 31.11
N ALA A 410 3.44 13.33 31.70
CA ALA A 410 2.68 12.24 31.10
C ALA A 410 2.07 12.65 29.75
N ASN A 411 1.49 13.85 29.66
CA ASN A 411 0.93 14.36 28.40
C ASN A 411 2.01 14.55 27.32
N ILE A 412 3.19 15.06 27.68
CA ILE A 412 4.33 15.19 26.76
C ILE A 412 4.72 13.80 26.24
N ILE A 413 4.85 12.80 27.13
CA ILE A 413 5.16 11.41 26.76
C ILE A 413 4.11 10.85 25.79
N THR A 414 2.82 11.07 26.06
CA THR A 414 1.73 10.62 25.17
C THR A 414 1.80 11.29 23.80
N ASN A 415 2.02 12.59 23.74
CA ASN A 415 2.15 13.31 22.47
C ASN A 415 3.35 12.81 21.64
N LEU A 416 4.50 12.63 22.29
CA LEU A 416 5.69 12.06 21.66
C LEU A 416 5.44 10.63 21.18
N THR A 417 4.72 9.81 21.96
CA THR A 417 4.39 8.42 21.59
C THR A 417 3.49 8.38 20.36
N ASN A 418 2.48 9.25 20.30
CA ASN A 418 1.59 9.37 19.15
C ASN A 418 2.35 9.84 17.89
N TYR A 419 3.27 10.80 18.04
CA TYR A 419 4.12 11.24 16.94
C TYR A 419 5.03 10.12 16.43
N ASN A 420 5.61 9.34 17.37
CA ASN A 420 6.47 8.22 17.03
C ASN A 420 5.75 7.16 16.19
N THR A 421 4.57 6.70 16.63
CA THR A 421 3.82 5.63 15.96
C THR A 421 3.15 6.07 14.65
N SER A 422 2.65 7.30 14.60
CA SER A 422 1.93 7.81 13.41
C SER A 422 2.87 8.29 12.29
N THR A 423 4.04 8.82 12.66
CA THR A 423 4.94 9.53 11.73
C THR A 423 6.28 8.83 11.58
N LEU A 424 7.05 8.67 12.66
CA LEU A 424 8.47 8.27 12.56
C LEU A 424 8.67 6.79 12.25
N GLN A 425 7.82 5.93 12.80
CA GLN A 425 7.89 4.47 12.67
C GLN A 425 7.59 3.92 11.26
N LYS A 426 7.79 4.73 10.20
CA LYS A 426 7.62 4.39 8.79
C LYS A 426 8.95 4.63 8.04
N PHE A 427 9.11 4.01 6.88
CA PHE A 427 10.25 4.34 6.02
C PHE A 427 10.14 5.78 5.49
N ASP A 428 11.27 6.34 5.06
CA ASP A 428 11.43 7.69 4.48
C ASP A 428 10.98 8.86 5.37
N SER A 429 10.66 8.57 6.64
CA SER A 429 10.18 9.56 7.59
C SER A 429 11.36 10.25 8.26
N VAL A 430 11.58 11.51 7.91
CA VAL A 430 12.66 12.34 8.46
C VAL A 430 12.29 12.85 9.84
N PHE A 431 13.19 12.68 10.81
CA PHE A 431 13.08 13.31 12.12
C PHE A 431 13.51 14.76 12.05
N ARG A 432 12.57 15.66 12.37
CA ARG A 432 12.81 17.10 12.41
C ARG A 432 12.75 17.57 13.86
N PHE A 433 13.87 18.08 14.38
CA PHE A 433 13.95 18.50 15.78
C PHE A 433 12.95 19.61 16.12
N SER A 434 12.77 20.56 15.20
CA SER A 434 11.81 21.67 15.36
C SER A 434 10.37 21.21 15.55
N LYS A 435 9.95 20.11 14.89
CA LYS A 435 8.62 19.54 15.03
C LYS A 435 8.41 18.94 16.42
N VAL A 436 9.42 18.26 16.96
CA VAL A 436 9.38 17.70 18.31
C VAL A 436 9.40 18.80 19.37
N SER A 437 10.24 19.83 19.20
CA SER A 437 10.24 20.99 20.11
C SER A 437 8.86 21.65 20.14
N THR A 438 8.27 21.91 18.98
CA THR A 438 6.92 22.50 18.86
C THR A 438 5.84 21.61 19.47
N LEU A 439 5.97 20.30 19.36
CA LEU A 439 5.02 19.34 19.94
C LEU A 439 5.07 19.35 21.48
N ILE A 440 6.28 19.47 22.05
CA ILE A 440 6.46 19.60 23.50
C ILE A 440 5.86 20.93 23.97
N ASP A 441 6.20 22.05 23.33
CA ASP A 441 5.68 23.38 23.68
C ASP A 441 4.17 23.47 23.50
N GLY A 442 3.63 22.81 22.47
CA GLY A 442 2.20 22.74 22.17
C GLY A 442 1.40 21.79 23.07
N THR A 443 2.04 21.08 24.01
CA THR A 443 1.33 20.16 24.92
C THR A 443 0.44 20.92 25.91
N ASP A 444 0.87 22.08 26.37
CA ASP A 444 0.08 22.94 27.25
C ASP A 444 0.58 24.39 27.16
N ALA A 445 -0.34 25.36 27.14
CA ALA A 445 0.00 26.78 27.03
C ALA A 445 0.81 27.32 28.22
N SER A 446 0.88 26.59 29.34
CA SER A 446 1.70 26.96 30.50
C SER A 446 3.19 26.65 30.34
N ILE A 447 3.61 25.88 29.33
CA ILE A 447 5.02 25.58 29.08
C ILE A 447 5.71 26.84 28.55
N LEU A 448 6.71 27.33 29.27
CA LEU A 448 7.43 28.56 28.96
C LEU A 448 8.75 28.32 28.24
N SER A 449 9.44 27.22 28.59
CA SER A 449 10.71 26.87 27.97
C SER A 449 10.87 25.37 27.85
N ASN A 450 11.51 24.95 26.77
CA ASN A 450 11.90 23.58 26.52
C ASN A 450 13.35 23.55 26.04
N ILE A 451 14.22 22.91 26.81
CA ILE A 451 15.59 22.59 26.40
C ILE A 451 15.63 21.09 26.14
N THR A 452 15.76 20.71 24.88
CA THR A 452 15.88 19.30 24.47
C THR A 452 17.20 19.07 23.76
N THR A 453 17.95 18.05 24.18
CA THR A 453 19.09 17.52 23.43
C THR A 453 18.79 16.10 22.95
N ILE A 454 19.47 15.67 21.88
CA ILE A 454 19.22 14.36 21.27
C ILE A 454 20.49 13.52 21.21
N LYS A 455 20.35 12.21 21.37
CA LYS A 455 21.37 11.20 21.03
C LYS A 455 20.74 10.15 20.13
N ILE A 456 21.54 9.54 19.26
CA ILE A 456 21.09 8.44 18.41
C ILE A 456 21.74 7.14 18.87
N ARG A 457 20.99 6.05 18.81
CA ARG A 457 21.39 4.73 19.29
C ARG A 457 21.04 3.66 18.28
N LYS A 458 21.95 2.71 18.09
CA LYS A 458 21.73 1.49 17.32
C LYS A 458 22.09 0.25 18.13
N SER A 459 21.40 -0.84 17.83
CA SER A 459 21.65 -2.14 18.45
C SER A 459 22.53 -3.00 17.53
N LEU A 460 23.61 -3.52 18.09
CA LEU A 460 24.50 -4.50 17.46
C LEU A 460 24.19 -5.88 18.04
N GLN A 461 23.86 -6.86 17.19
CA GLN A 461 23.68 -8.24 17.60
C GLN A 461 24.94 -9.07 17.24
N PRO A 462 25.84 -9.35 18.19
CA PRO A 462 27.06 -10.12 17.91
C PRO A 462 26.77 -11.63 17.83
N THR A 463 27.57 -12.34 17.04
CA THR A 463 27.56 -13.81 17.04
C THR A 463 28.45 -14.31 18.17
N ILE A 464 27.83 -14.89 19.21
CA ILE A 464 28.53 -15.35 20.41
C ILE A 464 29.61 -16.39 20.07
N ASN A 465 30.76 -16.26 20.72
CA ASN A 465 31.95 -17.12 20.56
C ASN A 465 32.57 -17.12 19.16
N SER A 466 32.21 -16.19 18.27
CA SER A 466 32.82 -16.03 16.95
C SER A 466 33.57 -14.70 16.82
N SER A 467 34.75 -14.74 16.22
CA SER A 467 35.58 -13.55 16.01
C SER A 467 35.25 -12.92 14.66
N LEU A 468 34.32 -11.95 14.66
CA LEU A 468 33.83 -11.30 13.45
C LEU A 468 34.11 -9.80 13.46
N LYS A 469 34.12 -9.21 12.26
CA LYS A 469 34.13 -7.76 12.04
C LYS A 469 32.68 -7.27 12.03
N TYR A 470 32.38 -6.17 12.70
CA TYR A 470 31.05 -5.57 12.75
C TYR A 470 31.08 -4.17 12.17
N ASN A 471 30.15 -3.86 11.26
CA ASN A 471 29.99 -2.52 10.70
C ASN A 471 28.60 -2.00 11.08
N ILE A 472 28.56 -0.80 11.64
CA ILE A 472 27.34 -0.14 12.08
C ILE A 472 27.31 1.23 11.41
N TYR A 473 26.26 1.51 10.64
CA TYR A 473 26.17 2.74 9.86
C TYR A 473 25.03 3.61 10.40
N PHE A 474 25.34 4.71 11.08
CA PHE A 474 24.30 5.69 11.47
C PHE A 474 23.84 6.54 10.28
N ARG A 475 24.63 6.62 9.19
CA ARG A 475 24.34 7.35 7.94
C ARG A 475 23.96 8.82 8.16
N ASN A 476 24.39 9.37 9.29
CA ASN A 476 24.23 10.76 9.69
C ASN A 476 25.58 11.19 10.28
N GLY A 477 26.01 12.42 9.99
CA GLY A 477 27.23 12.95 10.57
C GLY A 477 27.18 12.97 12.10
N LEU A 478 28.31 12.69 12.74
CA LEU A 478 28.47 12.63 14.19
C LEU A 478 29.22 13.87 14.68
N TYR A 479 28.86 14.34 15.87
CA TYR A 479 29.36 15.60 16.39
C TYR A 479 30.83 15.50 16.81
N ASN A 480 31.74 15.98 15.97
CA ASN A 480 33.17 16.10 16.30
C ASN A 480 33.73 17.44 15.78
N PRO A 481 33.56 18.55 16.52
CA PRO A 481 33.89 19.89 16.03
C PRO A 481 35.39 20.15 15.87
N HIS A 482 36.24 19.39 16.57
CA HIS A 482 37.69 19.47 16.47
C HIS A 482 38.31 18.12 16.85
N THR A 483 39.49 17.81 16.30
CA THR A 483 40.24 16.60 16.66
C THR A 483 40.43 16.49 18.18
N GLY A 484 40.20 15.30 18.73
CA GLY A 484 40.32 15.00 20.16
C GLY A 484 39.14 15.45 21.02
N HIS A 485 37.99 15.80 20.40
CA HIS A 485 36.80 16.25 21.12
C HIS A 485 36.36 15.24 22.18
N ASN A 486 36.12 15.75 23.39
CA ASN A 486 35.70 14.98 24.56
C ASN A 486 36.56 13.74 24.91
N SER A 487 37.81 13.68 24.45
CA SER A 487 38.72 12.54 24.64
C SER A 487 38.90 12.12 26.11
N THR A 488 38.88 13.08 27.05
CA THR A 488 38.97 12.84 28.50
C THR A 488 37.76 12.07 29.06
N ALA A 489 36.56 12.28 28.51
CA ALA A 489 35.33 11.60 28.94
C ALA A 489 34.93 10.44 28.02
N GLY A 490 35.76 10.06 27.05
CA GLY A 490 35.52 8.93 26.12
C GLY A 490 34.90 9.31 24.79
N GLY A 491 35.12 10.53 24.33
CA GLY A 491 34.57 10.98 23.05
C GLY A 491 33.05 11.07 23.07
N ILE A 492 32.43 10.69 21.97
CA ILE A 492 30.99 10.76 21.73
C ILE A 492 30.31 9.39 21.67
N LEU A 493 31.07 8.31 21.51
CA LEU A 493 30.59 6.93 21.46
C LEU A 493 30.56 6.33 22.86
N THR A 494 29.43 5.70 23.19
CA THR A 494 29.31 4.88 24.40
C THR A 494 28.55 3.60 24.09
N SER A 495 29.05 2.44 24.55
CA SER A 495 28.34 1.17 24.46
C SER A 495 27.80 0.66 25.79
N THR A 496 26.90 -0.31 25.72
CA THR A 496 26.59 -1.19 26.86
C THR A 496 27.66 -2.26 27.06
N GLY A 497 27.63 -2.92 28.23
CA GLY A 497 28.63 -3.89 28.65
C GLY A 497 28.54 -5.23 27.92
N PHE A 498 29.69 -5.87 27.73
CA PHE A 498 29.83 -7.22 27.19
C PHE A 498 31.12 -7.86 27.69
N LYS A 499 31.25 -9.17 27.58
CA LYS A 499 32.49 -9.90 27.88
C LYS A 499 33.14 -10.41 26.61
N VAL A 500 34.47 -10.46 26.63
CA VAL A 500 35.29 -10.88 25.50
C VAL A 500 36.11 -12.10 25.86
N SER A 501 36.50 -12.88 24.86
CA SER A 501 37.38 -14.03 25.06
C SER A 501 38.70 -13.63 25.72
N GLY A 502 39.13 -14.39 26.73
CA GLY A 502 40.36 -14.12 27.47
C GLY A 502 40.30 -13.01 28.53
N ASN A 503 39.14 -12.34 28.73
CA ASN A 503 38.96 -11.35 29.79
C ASN A 503 37.63 -11.55 30.53
N THR A 504 37.68 -11.66 31.85
CA THR A 504 36.49 -11.84 32.70
C THR A 504 35.81 -10.52 33.07
N ASN A 505 36.48 -9.40 32.89
CA ASN A 505 35.94 -8.08 33.18
C ASN A 505 34.93 -7.66 32.11
N GLU A 506 33.86 -7.01 32.53
CA GLU A 506 32.88 -6.37 31.65
C GLU A 506 33.55 -5.23 30.88
N GLN A 507 33.56 -5.37 29.54
CA GLN A 507 34.11 -4.42 28.60
C GLN A 507 33.02 -3.51 28.04
N PHE A 508 33.43 -2.31 27.66
CA PHE A 508 32.64 -1.28 27.00
C PHE A 508 33.46 -0.69 25.85
N LEU A 509 32.77 -0.03 24.91
CA LEU A 509 33.39 0.70 23.80
C LEU A 509 33.19 2.21 23.99
N ASP A 510 34.26 2.96 23.76
CA ASP A 510 34.24 4.41 23.61
C ASP A 510 35.12 4.84 22.43
N ASP A 511 35.22 6.15 22.15
CA ASP A 511 36.14 6.68 21.16
C ASP A 511 37.13 7.70 21.74
N ASP A 512 38.23 7.94 21.01
CA ASP A 512 39.30 8.85 21.42
C ASP A 512 39.15 10.29 20.89
N GLY A 513 38.08 10.59 20.14
CA GLY A 513 37.87 11.88 19.47
C GLY A 513 38.73 12.07 18.21
N ASN A 514 39.57 11.09 17.85
CA ASN A 514 40.49 11.11 16.70
C ASN A 514 40.17 10.03 15.65
N GLY A 515 39.03 9.35 15.79
CA GLY A 515 38.59 8.34 14.83
C GLY A 515 38.89 6.90 15.24
N ASN A 516 39.43 6.64 16.44
CA ASN A 516 39.64 5.28 16.95
C ASN A 516 38.57 4.89 17.98
N VAL A 517 38.03 3.69 17.83
CA VAL A 517 37.16 3.05 18.82
C VAL A 517 38.04 2.19 19.74
N ARG A 518 37.83 2.32 21.04
CA ARG A 518 38.61 1.66 22.09
C ARG A 518 37.73 0.75 22.93
N ALA A 519 38.27 -0.37 23.37
CA ALA A 519 37.68 -1.22 24.38
C ALA A 519 38.29 -0.93 25.76
N TYR A 520 37.45 -0.81 26.78
CA TYR A 520 37.88 -0.57 28.15
C TYR A 520 36.97 -1.29 29.15
N TYR A 521 37.47 -1.47 30.37
CA TYR A 521 36.65 -1.83 31.52
C TYR A 521 36.82 -0.81 32.64
N LEU A 522 35.90 -0.82 33.60
CA LEU A 522 35.95 0.05 34.76
C LEU A 522 36.61 -0.66 35.94
N SER A 523 37.65 -0.03 36.50
CA SER A 523 38.22 -0.40 37.79
C SER A 523 37.92 0.74 38.78
N GLY A 524 36.87 0.57 39.58
CA GLY A 524 36.28 1.67 40.34
C GLY A 524 35.67 2.71 39.39
N ALA A 525 36.10 3.97 39.49
CA ALA A 525 35.67 5.05 38.60
C ALA A 525 36.63 5.29 37.41
N THR A 526 37.74 4.55 37.33
CA THR A 526 38.79 4.77 36.32
C THR A 526 38.63 3.80 35.16
N ARG A 527 38.73 4.31 33.93
CA ARG A 527 38.73 3.50 32.71
C ARG A 527 40.11 2.88 32.48
N VAL A 528 40.15 1.57 32.31
CA VAL A 528 41.35 0.82 31.93
C VAL A 528 41.13 0.27 30.54
N TYR A 529 41.91 0.76 29.57
CA TYR A 529 41.79 0.36 28.17
C TYR A 529 42.46 -0.98 27.94
N THR A 530 41.70 -1.93 27.40
CA THR A 530 42.19 -3.25 26.98
C THR A 530 42.69 -3.23 25.55
N ASN A 531 42.06 -2.42 24.69
CA ASN A 531 42.49 -2.21 23.31
C ASN A 531 42.18 -0.78 22.87
N SER A 532 43.21 -0.01 22.49
CA SER A 532 43.06 1.36 22.01
C SER A 532 42.77 1.48 20.51
N THR A 533 42.78 0.37 19.76
CA THR A 533 42.52 0.32 18.31
C THR A 533 41.52 -0.79 17.96
N GLN A 534 40.53 -0.99 18.83
CA GLN A 534 39.48 -2.00 18.63
C GLN A 534 38.64 -1.75 17.38
N GLY A 535 38.59 -0.50 16.89
CA GLY A 535 37.86 -0.15 15.68
C GLY A 535 38.14 1.27 15.22
N THR A 536 37.35 1.72 14.25
CA THR A 536 37.40 3.08 13.70
C THR A 536 36.01 3.69 13.66
N ILE A 537 35.94 5.02 13.82
CA ILE A 537 34.72 5.81 13.70
C ILE A 537 34.94 6.94 12.69
N ASP A 538 34.09 6.98 11.66
CA ASP A 538 34.04 8.08 10.70
C ASP A 538 32.92 9.05 11.10
N TYR A 539 33.33 10.23 11.57
CA TYR A 539 32.40 11.27 12.01
C TYR A 539 31.61 11.92 10.87
N THR A 540 32.06 11.82 9.61
CA THR A 540 31.37 12.44 8.47
C THR A 540 30.21 11.57 8.00
N THR A 541 30.46 10.27 7.83
CA THR A 541 29.46 9.30 7.35
C THR A 541 28.64 8.68 8.49
N GLY A 542 29.16 8.75 9.73
CA GLY A 542 28.60 8.06 10.88
C GLY A 542 28.80 6.54 10.85
N ALA A 543 29.83 6.08 10.13
CA ALA A 543 30.21 4.67 10.08
C ALA A 543 31.10 4.30 11.29
N ILE A 544 30.72 3.23 11.98
CA ILE A 544 31.51 2.61 13.05
C ILE A 544 31.89 1.21 12.61
N THR A 545 33.19 0.95 12.56
CA THR A 545 33.73 -0.38 12.26
C THR A 545 34.44 -0.91 13.48
N ILE A 546 33.96 -2.02 14.01
CA ILE A 546 34.62 -2.76 15.08
C ILE A 546 35.42 -3.88 14.40
N ASN A 547 36.74 -3.89 14.61
CA ASN A 547 37.63 -4.95 14.13
C ASN A 547 37.28 -6.28 14.82
N SER A 548 38.02 -7.34 14.50
CA SER A 548 37.73 -8.69 15.02
C SER A 548 37.49 -8.67 16.54
N LEU A 549 36.26 -9.02 16.93
CA LEU A 549 35.82 -9.03 18.32
C LEU A 549 35.07 -10.33 18.61
N GLN A 550 35.58 -11.12 19.55
CA GLN A 550 34.94 -12.35 20.00
C GLN A 550 34.18 -12.10 21.31
N VAL A 551 32.88 -11.86 21.20
CA VAL A 551 31.97 -11.67 22.35
C VAL A 551 31.58 -13.02 22.92
N THR A 552 31.82 -13.23 24.22
CA THR A 552 31.49 -14.48 24.93
C THR A 552 30.15 -14.39 25.66
N GLU A 553 29.82 -13.22 26.20
CA GLU A 553 28.59 -12.96 26.95
C GLU A 553 28.19 -11.49 26.76
N ILE A 554 26.90 -11.20 26.74
CA ILE A 554 26.37 -9.83 26.70
C ILE A 554 25.83 -9.51 28.08
N SER A 555 26.20 -8.35 28.62
CA SER A 555 25.74 -7.95 29.94
C SER A 555 24.26 -7.56 29.95
N ASN A 556 23.65 -7.62 31.12
CA ASN A 556 22.29 -7.15 31.30
C ASN A 556 22.20 -5.65 31.00
N ILE A 557 21.25 -5.26 30.15
CA ILE A 557 20.97 -3.87 29.86
C ILE A 557 19.76 -3.48 30.72
N ARG A 558 19.92 -2.44 31.55
CA ARG A 558 18.84 -1.91 32.41
C ARG A 558 18.18 -2.99 33.29
N GLY A 559 18.97 -3.95 33.78
CA GLY A 559 18.50 -5.01 34.68
C GLY A 559 17.81 -6.20 34.01
N SER A 560 17.73 -6.23 32.68
CA SER A 560 17.20 -7.37 31.90
C SER A 560 18.28 -8.02 31.05
N ALA A 561 18.17 -9.33 30.83
CA ALA A 561 19.04 -10.06 29.91
C ALA A 561 18.90 -9.49 28.49
N SER A 562 20.03 -9.24 27.82
CA SER A 562 20.07 -8.69 26.46
C SER A 562 20.79 -9.64 25.51
N SER A 563 20.37 -9.65 24.24
CA SER A 563 21.06 -10.31 23.13
C SER A 563 21.80 -9.32 22.22
N VAL A 564 21.75 -8.03 22.54
CA VAL A 564 22.32 -6.93 21.75
C VAL A 564 23.22 -6.03 22.59
N ILE A 565 24.19 -5.40 21.94
CA ILE A 565 25.02 -4.32 22.48
C ILE A 565 24.48 -3.01 21.90
N GLU A 566 24.10 -2.06 22.75
CA GLU A 566 23.63 -0.76 22.31
C GLU A 566 24.83 0.19 22.13
N LEU A 567 24.93 0.83 20.97
CA LEU A 567 25.90 1.88 20.67
C LEU A 567 25.16 3.22 20.60
N THR A 568 25.54 4.17 21.45
CA THR A 568 24.95 5.52 21.51
C THR A 568 25.99 6.54 21.08
N VAL A 569 25.60 7.47 20.20
CA VAL A 569 26.45 8.56 19.69
C VAL A 569 25.69 9.89 19.65
N GLN A 570 26.44 10.99 19.66
CA GLN A 570 25.91 12.33 19.47
C GLN A 570 25.89 12.68 17.97
N PRO A 571 24.72 12.97 17.35
CA PRO A 571 24.67 13.41 15.96
C PRO A 571 25.17 14.86 15.82
N ALA A 572 25.75 15.20 14.67
CA ALA A 572 26.20 16.55 14.33
C ALA A 572 25.04 17.50 14.01
N SER A 573 23.94 16.95 13.47
CA SER A 573 22.69 17.65 13.17
C SER A 573 21.58 17.17 14.10
N ASN A 574 20.70 18.09 14.49
CA ASN A 574 19.50 17.73 15.26
C ASN A 574 18.41 17.08 14.39
N ASP A 575 18.44 17.33 13.07
CA ASP A 575 17.58 16.62 12.12
C ASP A 575 18.27 15.32 11.72
N ILE A 576 17.56 14.20 11.86
CA ILE A 576 18.05 12.84 11.56
C ILE A 576 17.28 12.30 10.36
N VAL A 577 18.03 11.85 9.35
CA VAL A 577 17.47 11.36 8.09
C VAL A 577 17.68 9.83 8.01
N PRO A 578 16.61 9.03 7.80
CA PRO A 578 16.79 7.62 7.49
C PRO A 578 17.25 7.46 6.05
N VAL A 579 18.03 6.42 5.79
CA VAL A 579 18.48 6.07 4.45
C VAL A 579 18.19 4.59 4.22
N ARG A 580 17.52 4.23 3.13
CA ARG A 580 17.26 2.85 2.67
C ARG A 580 16.40 2.02 3.66
N ASP A 581 17.03 1.05 4.33
CA ASP A 581 16.43 0.13 5.31
C ASP A 581 16.24 0.72 6.71
N GLN A 582 16.62 1.98 6.92
CA GLN A 582 16.54 2.60 8.23
C GLN A 582 15.14 3.12 8.55
N ILE A 583 14.73 2.85 9.78
CA ILE A 583 13.54 3.43 10.40
C ILE A 583 13.99 4.23 11.62
N ILE A 584 13.47 5.45 11.75
CA ILE A 584 13.71 6.26 12.93
C ILE A 584 12.62 5.98 13.95
N GLU A 585 13.01 5.86 15.20
CA GLU A 585 12.08 5.67 16.30
C GLU A 585 12.50 6.52 17.51
N LEU A 586 11.54 7.14 18.19
CA LEU A 586 11.79 7.72 19.51
C LEU A 586 11.74 6.62 20.57
N ASP A 587 12.84 6.40 21.26
CA ASP A 587 12.83 5.56 22.45
C ASP A 587 12.46 6.39 23.68
N ILE A 588 11.16 6.58 23.85
CA ILE A 588 10.59 7.40 24.92
C ILE A 588 10.81 6.72 26.28
N SER A 589 10.86 5.39 26.33
CA SER A 589 11.05 4.63 27.56
C SER A 589 12.42 4.88 28.21
N ASN A 590 13.44 5.09 27.39
CA ASN A 590 14.80 5.37 27.83
C ASN A 590 15.20 6.85 27.68
N SER A 591 14.28 7.70 27.21
CA SER A 591 14.47 9.15 27.15
C SER A 591 14.26 9.79 28.53
N THR A 592 15.03 10.83 28.85
CA THR A 592 14.90 11.56 30.11
C THR A 592 14.05 12.81 29.90
N ILE A 593 12.78 12.75 30.32
CA ILE A 593 11.85 13.87 30.26
C ILE A 593 11.60 14.38 31.68
N SER A 594 11.98 15.63 31.92
CA SER A 594 11.79 16.32 33.20
C SER A 594 10.94 17.57 32.99
N VAL A 595 9.96 17.76 33.87
CA VAL A 595 9.11 18.96 33.90
C VAL A 595 9.26 19.58 35.28
N GLN A 596 9.64 20.85 35.33
CA GLN A 596 9.84 21.58 36.58
C GLN A 596 9.04 22.87 36.58
N LYS A 597 8.56 23.28 37.76
CA LYS A 597 7.94 24.59 37.91
C LYS A 597 8.99 25.66 37.65
N ASP A 598 8.64 26.67 36.86
CA ASP A 598 9.48 27.84 36.77
C ASP A 598 9.39 28.64 38.09
N THR A 599 10.48 28.67 38.83
CA THR A 599 10.60 29.40 40.09
C THR A 599 10.97 30.87 39.86
N PHE A 600 11.29 31.26 38.64
CA PHE A 600 11.68 32.62 38.30
C PHE A 600 10.50 33.35 37.67
N VAL A 601 9.79 34.15 38.48
CA VAL A 601 8.79 35.08 37.96
C VAL A 601 9.52 36.24 37.30
N ALA A 602 9.33 36.43 35.99
CA ALA A 602 9.80 37.62 35.30
C ALA A 602 9.23 38.88 35.99
N GLY A 603 10.09 39.64 36.67
CA GLY A 603 9.73 40.90 37.34
C GLY A 603 9.88 40.95 38.87
N SER A 604 10.40 39.91 39.55
CA SER A 604 10.74 40.01 40.98
C SER A 604 12.21 40.38 41.21
N SER A 605 12.53 41.04 42.33
CA SER A 605 13.88 41.50 42.71
C SER A 605 14.92 40.38 42.89
N ASP A 606 14.50 39.11 42.86
CA ASP A 606 15.36 37.91 42.96
C ASP A 606 15.63 37.23 41.60
N ALA A 607 15.14 37.82 40.50
CA ALA A 607 15.39 37.32 39.14
C ALA A 607 16.87 37.50 38.74
N GLY A 608 17.71 36.54 39.13
CA GLY A 608 19.13 36.50 38.79
C GLY A 608 20.04 35.83 39.83
N VAL A 609 19.56 35.56 41.06
CA VAL A 609 20.38 34.93 42.10
C VAL A 609 20.14 33.41 42.09
N GLY A 610 21.16 32.62 41.74
CA GLY A 610 21.11 31.15 41.76
C GLY A 610 20.58 30.48 40.48
N TYR A 611 20.56 31.19 39.34
CA TYR A 611 20.16 30.60 38.05
C TYR A 611 21.23 29.67 37.50
N THR A 612 20.92 28.38 37.41
CA THR A 612 21.79 27.38 36.76
C THR A 612 21.35 27.20 35.31
N THR A 613 22.22 27.55 34.36
CA THR A 613 22.00 27.28 32.93
C THR A 613 22.24 25.80 32.62
N THR A 614 21.30 25.16 31.94
CA THR A 614 21.50 23.82 31.36
C THR A 614 22.10 23.96 29.96
N SER A 615 23.16 23.20 29.66
CA SER A 615 23.76 23.17 28.33
C SER A 615 22.76 22.69 27.28
N ALA A 616 22.78 23.31 26.10
CA ALA A 616 22.04 22.88 24.91
C ALA A 616 22.81 21.85 24.07
N TYR A 617 24.03 21.47 24.51
CA TYR A 617 24.91 20.49 23.88
C TYR A 617 25.36 19.44 24.90
#